data_AF-A0A847LYG5-F1
#
_entry.id   AF-A0A847LYG5-F1
#
_cell.length_a   1.000
_cell.length_b   1.000
_cell.length_c   1.000
_cell.angle_alpha   90.00
_cell.angle_beta   90.00
_cell.angle_gamma   90.00
#
_symmetry.space_group_name_H-M   'P 1'
#
loop_
_entity.id
_entity.type
_entity.pdbx_description
1 polymer ?
#
loop_
_entity_poly.entity_id
_entity_poly.type
_entity_poly.pdbx_seq_one_letter_code
_entity_poly.pdbx_strand_id
1 'polypeptide(L)' 'RIFIMTLSPIDKTGPHLQFLAEVSLLFKSSEKRAEILAAKTPEEVLRVLIE' A
#
# COMPACT_ATOMS: atom_id res chain seq x y z
N ARG A 1 -3.39 -12.88 -2.04
CA ARG A 1 -2.37 -12.54 -1.01
C ARG A 1 -1.70 -11.26 -1.48
N ILE A 2 -1.53 -10.25 -0.64
CA ILE A 2 -0.93 -8.95 -1.01
C ILE A 2 0.44 -8.88 -0.34
N PHE A 3 1.45 -8.42 -1.08
CA PHE A 3 2.80 -8.19 -0.57
C PHE A 3 3.17 -6.73 -0.81
N ILE A 4 3.74 -6.09 0.22
CA ILE A 4 4.15 -4.69 0.18
C ILE A 4 5.64 -4.66 0.48
N MET A 5 6.40 -4.01 -0.41
CA MET A 5 7.83 -3.83 -0.26
C MET A 5 8.15 -2.36 -0.42
N THR A 6 8.97 -1.85 0.48
CA THR A 6 9.54 -0.52 0.39
C THR A 6 11.06 -0.63 0.34
N LEU A 7 11.68 0.21 -0.48
CA LEU A 7 13.12 0.36 -0.54
C LEU A 7 13.48 1.75 -0.03
N SER A 8 14.52 1.84 0.79
CA SER A 8 14.97 3.11 1.33
C SER A 8 16.49 3.13 1.52
N PRO A 9 17.11 4.32 1.50
CA PRO A 9 18.53 4.47 1.81
C PRO A 9 18.86 3.97 3.22
N ILE A 10 20.05 3.37 3.37
CA ILE A 10 20.53 2.79 4.64
C ILE A 10 20.60 3.87 5.75
N ASP A 11 20.92 5.10 5.38
CA ASP A 11 21.10 6.25 6.27
C ASP A 11 19.79 6.98 6.62
N LYS A 12 18.64 6.57 6.06
CA LYS A 12 17.33 7.18 6.32
C LYS A 12 16.35 6.19 6.92
N THR A 13 16.61 5.81 8.17
CA THR A 13 15.65 5.11 9.02
C THR A 13 14.51 6.02 9.45
N GLY A 14 13.27 5.64 9.16
CA GLY A 14 12.07 6.39 9.57
C GLY A 14 10.98 6.45 8.50
N PRO A 15 11.21 7.14 7.36
CA PRO A 15 10.18 7.34 6.34
C PRO A 15 9.60 6.04 5.77
N HIS A 16 10.44 5.01 5.60
CA HIS A 16 9.98 3.71 5.11
C HIS A 16 9.09 2.97 6.11
N LEU A 17 9.34 3.11 7.42
CA LEU A 17 8.48 2.53 8.47
C LEU A 17 7.15 3.28 8.56
N GLN A 18 7.19 4.62 8.46
CA GLN A 18 5.98 5.45 8.43
C GLN A 18 5.09 5.07 7.25
N PHE A 19 5.66 4.98 6.05
CA PHE A 19 4.93 4.54 4.86
C PHE A 19 4.34 3.14 5.05
N LEU A 20 5.12 2.17 5.57
CA LEU A 20 4.64 0.80 5.79
C LEU A 20 3.47 0.77 6.79
N ALA A 21 3.50 1.60 7.83
CA ALA A 21 2.40 1.72 8.79
C ALA A 21 1.15 2.29 8.13
N GLU A 22 1.27 3.41 7.40
CA GLU A 22 0.15 4.07 6.73
C GLU A 22 -0.49 3.18 5.66
N VAL A 23 0.33 2.60 4.78
CA VAL A 23 -0.16 1.74 3.69
C VAL A 23 -0.83 0.48 4.25
N SER A 24 -0.37 -0.05 5.39
CA SER A 24 -0.99 -1.21 6.05
C SER A 24 -2.39 -0.89 6.60
N LEU A 25 -2.65 0.37 7.00
CA LEU A 25 -3.98 0.78 7.49
C LEU A 25 -5.03 0.77 6.37
N LEU A 26 -4.64 1.07 5.13
CA LEU A 26 -5.53 1.07 3.97
C LEU A 26 -6.15 -0.32 3.70
N PHE A 27 -5.45 -1.39 4.12
CA PHE A 27 -5.91 -2.77 3.96
C PHE A 27 -6.76 -3.29 5.13
N LYS A 28 -7.04 -2.46 6.15
CA LYS A 28 -8.01 -2.83 7.21
C LYS A 28 -9.46 -2.78 6.72
N SER A 29 -9.75 -2.05 5.64
CA SER A 29 -11.04 -2.13 4.95
C SER A 29 -11.08 -3.39 4.08
N SER A 30 -12.08 -4.24 4.34
CA SER A 30 -12.35 -5.41 3.51
C SER A 30 -12.80 -5.04 2.11
N GLU A 31 -13.54 -3.93 1.93
CA GLU A 31 -13.95 -3.45 0.60
C GLU A 31 -12.74 -3.00 -0.22
N LYS A 32 -11.92 -2.08 0.30
CA LYS A 32 -10.72 -1.59 -0.40
C LYS A 32 -9.77 -2.74 -0.76
N ARG A 33 -9.63 -3.72 0.15
CA ARG A 33 -8.83 -4.92 -0.11
C ARG A 33 -9.41 -5.76 -1.26
N ALA A 34 -10.72 -5.91 -1.36
CA ALA A 34 -11.36 -6.64 -2.45
C ALA A 34 -11.18 -5.91 -3.79
N GLU A 35 -11.32 -4.58 -3.79
CA GLU A 35 -11.09 -3.74 -4.97
C GLU A 35 -9.65 -3.83 -5.47
N ILE A 36 -8.66 -3.75 -4.57
CA ILE A 36 -7.23 -3.92 -4.94
C ILE A 36 -6.96 -5.31 -5.51
N LEU A 37 -7.64 -6.35 -5.03
CA LEU A 37 -7.49 -7.71 -5.58
C LEU A 37 -8.20 -7.89 -6.94
N ALA A 38 -9.19 -7.06 -7.24
CA ALA A 38 -9.93 -7.08 -8.51
C ALA A 38 -9.28 -6.19 -9.58
N ALA A 39 -8.44 -5.24 -9.17
CA ALA A 39 -7.72 -4.33 -10.05
C ALA A 39 -6.87 -5.09 -11.08
N LYS A 40 -6.91 -4.62 -12.32
CA LYS A 40 -6.22 -5.17 -13.48
C LYS A 40 -5.05 -4.31 -13.93
N THR A 41 -5.01 -3.05 -13.50
CA THR A 41 -3.92 -2.13 -13.84
C THR A 41 -3.31 -1.45 -12.61
N PRO A 42 -2.05 -0.98 -12.69
CA PRO A 42 -1.42 -0.22 -11.61
C PRO A 42 -2.21 1.06 -11.23
N GLU A 43 -2.84 1.72 -12.19
CA GLU A 43 -3.61 2.95 -11.99
C GLU A 43 -4.89 2.68 -11.17
N GLU A 44 -5.54 1.54 -11.39
CA GLU A 44 -6.69 1.12 -10.59
C GLU A 44 -6.29 0.87 -9.13
N VAL A 45 -5.13 0.23 -8.90
CA VAL A 45 -4.59 0.05 -7.54
C VAL A 45 -4.31 1.40 -6.88
N LEU A 46 -3.67 2.32 -7.59
CA LEU A 46 -3.37 3.66 -7.07
C LEU A 46 -4.64 4.44 -6.71
N ARG A 47 -5.70 4.33 -7.53
CA ARG A 47 -6.99 4.97 -7.24
C ARG A 47 -7.55 4.56 -5.89
N VAL A 48 -7.60 3.25 -5.62
CA VAL A 48 -8.13 2.71 -4.35
C VAL A 48 -7.28 3.11 -3.13
N LEU A 49 -5.98 3.34 -3.32
CA LEU A 49 -5.07 3.73 -2.24
C LEU A 49 -5.10 5.24 -1.92
N ILE A 50 -5.51 6.09 -2.87
CA ILE A 50 -5.47 7.55 -2.75
C ILE A 50 -6.83 8.15 -2.41
N GLU A 51 -7.94 7.50 -2.82
CA GLU A 51 -9.32 7.82 -2.40
C GLU A 51 -9.63 7.22 -1.01
#